data_AF-A0A6L2Q7Q7-F1
#
_entry.id   AF-A0A6L2Q7Q7-F1
#
_cell.length_a   1.000
_cell.length_b   1.000
_cell.length_c   1.000
_cell.angle_alpha   90.00
_cell.angle_beta   90.00
_cell.angle_gamma   90.00
#
_symmetry.space_group_name_H-M   'P 1'
#
loop_
_entity.id
_entity.type
_entity.pdbx_description
1 polymer ?
#
loop_
_entity_poly.entity_id
_entity_poly.type
_entity_poly.pdbx_seq_one_letter_code
_entity_poly.pdbx_strand_id
1 'polypeptide(L)' 'MDDLIGPHGEVELNDKGKYVWESCAYNKMRIINSFLRHKDIHKFTWAERGSKSIIDYVIANKKIWPYTTDTRVYREQ' A
#
# COMPACT_ATOMS: atom_id res chain seq x y z
N MET A 1 5.11 5.51 16.04
CA MET A 1 5.85 5.47 14.75
C MET A 1 4.86 5.10 13.64
N ASP A 2 3.63 5.63 13.72
CA ASP A 2 2.45 4.83 13.35
C ASP A 2 1.64 5.41 12.18
N ASP A 3 2.03 6.57 11.64
CA ASP A 3 1.25 7.25 10.59
C ASP A 3 1.81 7.05 9.18
N LEU A 4 2.72 6.08 8.98
CA LEU A 4 3.39 5.85 7.70
C LEU A 4 2.77 4.70 6.89
N ILE A 5 2.09 3.78 7.57
CA ILE A 5 1.23 2.76 6.97
C ILE A 5 -0.21 3.04 7.37
N GLY A 6 -1.09 2.94 6.39
CA GLY A 6 -2.52 3.06 6.58
C GLY A 6 -3.17 1.74 7.02
N PRO A 7 -4.36 1.83 7.63
CA PRO A 7 -5.06 0.68 8.24
C PRO A 7 -5.68 -0.29 7.24
N HIS A 8 -5.51 -0.06 5.93
CA HIS A 8 -6.17 -0.78 4.85
C HIS A 8 -5.20 -1.48 3.90
N GLY A 9 -3.90 -1.52 4.24
CA GLY A 9 -2.87 -2.31 3.56
C GLY A 9 -3.05 -3.83 3.74
N GLU A 10 -2.00 -4.58 3.43
CA GLU A 10 -1.95 -6.02 3.69
C GLU A 10 -1.85 -6.31 5.19
N VAL A 11 -2.51 -7.39 5.63
CA VAL A 11 -2.46 -7.87 7.02
C VAL A 11 -1.15 -8.59 7.29
N GLU A 12 -0.69 -9.38 6.31
CA GLU A 12 0.53 -10.18 6.40
C GLU A 12 1.54 -9.70 5.36
N LEU A 13 2.77 -9.42 5.82
CA LEU A 13 3.89 -9.05 4.96
C LEU A 13 4.94 -10.15 5.00
N ASN A 14 5.40 -10.58 3.82
CA ASN A 14 6.63 -11.36 3.72
C ASN A 14 7.85 -10.49 4.02
N ASP A 15 9.04 -11.08 4.06
CA ASP A 15 10.27 -10.36 4.42
C ASP A 15 10.60 -9.19 3.49
N LYS A 16 10.23 -9.28 2.21
CA LYS A 16 10.39 -8.17 1.25
C LYS A 16 9.41 -7.03 1.55
N GLY A 17 8.16 -7.35 1.89
CA GLY A 17 7.17 -6.37 2.32
C GLY A 17 7.59 -5.65 3.60
N LYS A 18 8.16 -6.38 4.57
CA LYS A 18 8.73 -5.80 5.80
C LYS A 18 9.90 -4.86 5.49
N TYR A 19 10.79 -5.24 4.58
CA TYR A 19 11.89 -4.38 4.16
C TYR A 19 11.41 -3.06 3.55
N VAL A 20 10.39 -3.10 2.68
CA VAL A 20 9.76 -1.90 2.12
C VAL A 20 9.16 -1.04 3.23
N TRP A 21 8.49 -1.66 4.19
CA TRP A 21 7.92 -0.97 5.33
C TRP A 21 8.97 -0.25 6.17
N GLU A 22 10.01 -0.96 6.60
CA GLU A 22 11.11 -0.42 7.40
C GLU A 22 11.82 0.71 6.66
N SER A 23 12.04 0.54 5.35
CA SER A 23 12.62 1.58 4.50
C SER A 23 11.76 2.83 4.44
N CYS A 24 10.44 2.70 4.32
CA CYS A 24 9.51 3.83 4.36
C CYS A 24 9.51 4.49 5.74
N ALA A 25 9.54 3.69 6.81
CA ALA A 25 9.58 4.17 8.18
C ALA A 25 10.84 5.02 8.45
N TYR A 26 12.00 4.50 8.05
CA TYR A 26 13.28 5.19 8.16
C TYR A 26 13.30 6.51 7.39
N ASN A 27 12.79 6.51 6.15
CA ASN A 27 12.81 7.68 5.27
C ASN A 27 11.61 8.63 5.45
N LYS A 28 10.72 8.38 6.42
CA LYS A 28 9.50 9.16 6.65
C LYS A 28 8.61 9.26 5.40
N MET A 29 8.49 8.15 4.69
CA MET A 29 7.62 8.01 3.52
C MET A 29 6.37 7.21 3.86
N ARG A 30 5.27 7.51 3.16
CA ARG A 30 3.97 6.84 3.36
C ARG A 30 3.66 5.90 2.23
N ILE A 31 3.18 4.70 2.56
CA ILE A 31 2.63 3.76 1.58
C ILE A 31 1.17 4.13 1.33
N ILE A 32 0.90 4.98 0.35
CA ILE A 32 -0.39 5.65 0.22
C ILE A 32 -1.55 4.72 -0.18
N ASN A 33 -1.27 3.65 -0.92
CA ASN A 33 -2.25 2.60 -1.24
C ASN A 33 -2.65 1.70 -0.06
N SER A 34 -2.17 2.00 1.15
CA SER A 34 -2.62 1.35 2.39
C SER A 34 -3.61 2.20 3.21
N PHE A 35 -3.87 3.46 2.86
CA PHE A 35 -4.66 4.39 3.69
C PHE A 35 -6.16 4.40 3.41
N LEU A 36 -6.57 4.18 2.15
CA LEU A 36 -7.97 4.23 1.77
C LEU A 36 -8.58 2.84 1.67
N ARG A 37 -9.83 2.73 2.12
CA ARG A 37 -10.55 1.46 2.07
C ARG A 37 -11.04 1.23 0.65
N HIS A 38 -10.63 0.12 0.06
CA HIS A 38 -11.07 -0.32 -1.25
C HIS A 38 -11.62 -1.74 -1.22
N LYS A 39 -12.48 -2.06 -2.20
CA LYS A 39 -12.84 -3.44 -2.51
C LYS A 39 -11.58 -4.19 -2.96
N ASP A 40 -11.51 -5.49 -2.71
CA ASP A 40 -10.37 -6.35 -3.09
C ASP A 40 -9.89 -6.14 -4.54
N ILE A 41 -10.83 -6.02 -5.49
CA ILE A 41 -10.54 -5.80 -6.93
C ILE A 41 -9.76 -4.50 -7.21
N HIS A 42 -9.85 -3.53 -6.30
CA HIS A 42 -9.20 -2.23 -6.36
C HIS A 42 -8.05 -2.10 -5.35
N LYS A 43 -7.78 -3.16 -4.57
CA LYS A 43 -6.74 -3.21 -3.54
C LYS A 43 -5.53 -4.02 -3.99
N PHE A 44 -5.74 -5.24 -4.47
CA PHE A 44 -4.67 -6.19 -4.75
C PHE A 44 -4.12 -6.07 -6.16
N THR A 45 -2.82 -5.81 -6.26
CA THR A 45 -2.12 -5.64 -7.54
C THR A 45 -1.76 -6.99 -8.18
N TRP A 46 -1.65 -8.04 -7.37
CA TRP A 46 -1.45 -9.41 -7.82
C TRP A 46 -2.52 -10.36 -7.25
N ALA A 47 -2.98 -11.29 -8.06
CA ALA A 47 -3.88 -12.35 -7.62
C ALA A 47 -3.73 -13.59 -8.51
N GLU A 48 -3.34 -14.73 -7.92
CA GLU A 48 -3.21 -16.01 -8.62
C GLU A 48 -3.46 -17.16 -7.64
N ARG A 49 -4.02 -18.29 -8.12
CA ARG A 49 -4.16 -19.55 -7.34
C ARG A 49 -4.83 -19.39 -5.98
N GLY A 50 -5.79 -18.48 -5.86
CA GLY A 50 -6.50 -18.21 -4.61
C GLY A 50 -5.76 -17.27 -3.64
N SER A 51 -4.54 -16.89 -3.94
CA SER A 51 -3.76 -15.90 -3.20
C SER A 51 -3.90 -14.52 -3.82
N LYS A 52 -3.81 -13.47 -3.00
CA LYS A 52 -3.81 -12.08 -3.44
C LYS A 52 -2.74 -11.33 -2.67
N SER A 53 -2.02 -10.45 -3.35
CA SER A 53 -1.05 -9.60 -2.67
C SER A 53 -0.94 -8.18 -3.23
N ILE A 54 -0.45 -7.28 -2.38
CA ILE A 54 0.00 -5.93 -2.76
C ILE A 54 1.51 -6.01 -3.01
N ILE A 55 1.90 -6.12 -4.28
CA ILE A 55 3.32 -6.18 -4.66
C ILE A 55 3.80 -4.90 -5.35
N ASP A 56 2.87 -4.05 -5.79
CA ASP A 56 3.15 -2.73 -6.34
C ASP A 56 2.73 -1.67 -5.32
N TYR A 57 3.67 -0.80 -4.96
CA TYR A 57 3.48 0.19 -3.91
C TYR A 57 3.51 1.59 -4.51
N VAL A 58 2.57 2.42 -4.07
CA VAL A 58 2.63 3.87 -4.30
C VAL A 58 3.14 4.50 -3.02
N ILE A 59 4.25 5.22 -3.11
CA ILE A 59 4.95 5.78 -1.95
C ILE A 59 5.06 7.29 -2.13
N ALA A 60 4.65 8.05 -1.11
CA ALA A 60 4.69 9.50 -1.13
C ALA A 60 5.39 10.08 0.10
N ASN A 61 6.12 11.17 -0.11
CA ASN A 61 6.69 11.95 0.97
C ASN A 61 5.63 12.86 1.63
N LYS A 62 6.02 13.51 2.73
CA LYS A 62 5.15 14.44 3.49
C LYS A 62 4.58 15.60 2.67
N LYS A 63 5.20 15.98 1.55
CA LYS A 63 4.75 17.09 0.69
C LYS A 63 3.66 16.66 -0.28
N ILE A 64 3.73 15.45 -0.81
CA ILE A 64 2.79 14.95 -1.83
C ILE A 64 1.57 14.29 -1.22
N TRP A 65 1.74 13.51 -0.14
CA TRP A 65 0.64 12.73 0.43
C TRP A 65 -0.64 13.54 0.78
N PRO A 66 -0.61 14.81 1.25
CA PRO A 66 -1.84 15.51 1.62
C PRO A 66 -2.72 15.80 0.40
N TYR A 67 -2.14 15.77 -0.79
CA TYR A 67 -2.82 16.03 -2.06
C TYR A 67 -3.27 14.72 -2.74
N THR A 68 -2.90 13.56 -2.19
CA THR A 68 -3.37 12.27 -2.69
C THR A 68 -4.80 12.03 -2.25
N THR A 69 -5.75 12.10 -3.19
CA THR A 69 -7.16 11.86 -2.92
C THR A 69 -7.57 10.40 -3.05
N ASP A 70 -6.87 9.63 -3.90
CA ASP A 70 -7.16 8.21 -4.14
C ASP A 70 -5.91 7.47 -4.65
N THR A 71 -5.80 6.19 -4.30
CA THR A 71 -4.82 5.26 -4.87
C THR A 71 -5.40 3.87 -4.90
N ARG A 72 -5.74 3.41 -6.10
CA ARG A 72 -6.43 2.14 -6.31
C ARG A 72 -5.88 1.39 -7.53
N VAL A 73 -6.03 0.08 -7.50
CA VAL A 73 -5.75 -0.79 -8.64
C VAL A 73 -6.86 -0.63 -9.67
N TYR A 74 -6.47 -0.41 -10.92
CA TYR A 74 -7.36 -0.50 -12.06
C TYR A 74 -7.41 -1.95 -12.54
N ARG A 75 -8.63 -2.49 -12.64
CA ARG A 75 -8.92 -3.74 -13.36
C ARG A 75 -10.14 -3.48 -14.22
N GLU A 76 -10.05 -3.84 -15.51
CA GLU A 76 -11.24 -3.95 -16.35
C GLU A 76 -12.18 -4.99 -15.73
N GLN A 77 -13.47 -4.64 -15.65
CA GLN A 77 -14.54 -5.54 -15.25
C GLN A 77 -15.21 -6.09 -16.50
#